data_AF-Q6XIZ6-F1
#
_entry.id   AF-Q6XIZ6-F1
#
_cell.length_a   1.000
_cell.length_b   1.000
_cell.length_c   1.000
_cell.angle_alpha   90.00
_cell.angle_beta   90.00
_cell.angle_gamma   90.00
#
_symmetry.space_group_name_H-M   'P 1'
#
loop_
_entity.id
_entity.type
_entity.pdbx_description
1 polymer ?
#
loop_
_entity_poly.entity_id
_entity_poly.type
_entity_poly.pdbx_seq_one_letter_code
_entity_poly.pdbx_strand_id
1 'polypeptide(L)'
;VTIGGSNGHFELNVFKPLIVSNVLRSIRLLSDGSRTFTANCVNGIQANRENIAKIMNESLMLVTALNPHIGYDKAAKIAKTAHKNGTTLKEEAINLGYLTEQQFNDWVRPEQMLGPK
;
A
#
# COMPACT_ATOMS: atom_id res chain seq x y z
N VAL A 1 -21.92 2.18 25.55
CA VAL A 1 -21.08 1.61 26.63
C VAL A 1 -20.43 2.72 27.45
N THR A 2 -19.60 3.58 26.85
CA THR A 2 -18.90 4.69 27.53
C THR A 2 -19.81 5.55 28.41
N ILE A 3 -20.93 6.03 27.88
CA ILE A 3 -21.90 6.84 28.65
C ILE A 3 -22.47 6.05 29.83
N GLY A 4 -22.92 4.80 29.64
CA GLY A 4 -23.43 3.98 30.75
C GLY A 4 -22.34 3.67 31.80
N GLY A 5 -21.09 3.50 31.37
CA GLY A 5 -19.96 3.24 32.25
C GLY A 5 -19.59 4.42 33.14
N SER A 6 -19.71 5.65 32.64
CA SER A 6 -19.38 6.87 33.39
C SER A 6 -20.49 7.35 34.36
N ASN A 7 -21.71 6.81 34.27
CA ASN A 7 -22.88 7.27 35.03
C ASN A 7 -23.23 6.34 36.21
N GLY A 8 -22.22 5.84 36.94
CA GLY A 8 -22.45 5.11 38.20
C GLY A 8 -22.61 6.06 39.39
N HIS A 9 -23.43 5.70 40.38
CA HIS A 9 -23.60 6.49 41.59
C HIS A 9 -23.29 5.65 42.84
N PHE A 10 -22.38 6.16 43.68
CA PHE A 10 -21.94 5.53 44.93
C PHE A 10 -21.53 4.05 44.77
N GLU A 11 -22.17 3.14 45.52
CA GLU A 11 -21.78 1.74 45.60
C GLU A 11 -22.13 0.93 44.34
N LEU A 12 -22.96 1.47 43.42
CA LEU A 12 -23.47 0.68 42.30
C LEU A 12 -23.75 1.47 41.02
N ASN A 13 -23.23 0.95 39.90
CA ASN A 13 -23.68 1.35 38.57
C ASN A 13 -24.91 0.53 38.16
N VAL A 14 -26.06 1.18 37.92
CA VAL A 14 -27.33 0.53 37.54
C VAL A 14 -27.53 0.40 36.02
N PHE A 15 -26.60 0.90 35.20
CA PHE A 15 -26.65 0.80 33.73
C PHE A 15 -26.06 -0.53 33.19
N LYS A 16 -25.72 -1.49 34.06
CA LYS A 16 -25.12 -2.78 33.68
C LYS A 16 -25.88 -3.51 32.55
N PRO A 17 -27.23 -3.58 32.52
CA PRO A 17 -27.96 -4.22 31.41
C PRO A 17 -27.72 -3.54 30.06
N LEU A 18 -27.68 -2.21 30.02
CA LEU A 18 -27.40 -1.44 28.81
C LEU A 18 -25.96 -1.68 28.32
N ILE A 19 -25.00 -1.69 29.24
CA ILE A 19 -23.58 -1.92 28.94
C ILE A 19 -23.41 -3.33 28.35
N VAL A 20 -23.87 -4.37 29.06
CA VAL A 20 -23.68 -5.76 28.63
C VAL A 20 -24.39 -6.07 27.32
N SER A 21 -25.61 -5.55 27.11
CA SER A 21 -26.34 -5.74 25.85
C SER A 21 -25.59 -5.18 24.65
N ASN A 22 -25.01 -3.98 24.79
CA ASN A 22 -24.21 -3.37 23.71
C ASN A 22 -22.88 -4.10 23.49
N VAL A 23 -22.19 -4.51 24.56
CA VAL A 23 -20.93 -5.26 24.44
C VAL A 23 -21.17 -6.59 23.72
N LEU A 24 -22.14 -7.39 24.18
CA LEU A 24 -22.45 -8.69 23.57
C LEU A 24 -22.94 -8.56 22.13
N ARG A 25 -23.74 -7.52 21.83
CA ARG A 25 -24.17 -7.24 20.46
C ARG A 25 -22.99 -6.91 19.56
N SER A 26 -22.08 -6.04 19.99
CA SER A 26 -20.88 -5.70 19.22
C SER A 26 -20.00 -6.93 18.99
N ILE A 27 -19.80 -7.76 20.02
CA ILE A 27 -19.05 -9.02 19.88
C ILE A 27 -19.66 -9.90 18.80
N ARG A 28 -20.99 -10.10 18.83
CA ARG A 28 -21.69 -10.90 17.82
C ARG A 28 -21.52 -10.32 16.42
N LEU A 29 -21.81 -9.02 16.24
CA LEU A 29 -21.71 -8.36 14.94
C LEU A 29 -20.29 -8.42 14.36
N LEU A 30 -19.28 -8.17 15.18
CA LEU A 30 -17.88 -8.26 14.74
C LEU A 30 -17.51 -9.71 14.39
N SER A 31 -17.90 -10.68 15.23
CA SER A 31 -17.59 -12.09 14.99
C SER A 31 -18.22 -12.60 13.69
N ASP A 32 -19.52 -12.34 13.52
CA ASP A 32 -20.26 -12.78 12.34
C ASP A 32 -19.81 -12.02 11.09
N GLY A 33 -19.59 -10.71 11.21
CA GLY A 33 -19.09 -9.85 10.13
C GLY A 33 -17.70 -10.28 9.66
N SER A 34 -16.75 -10.48 10.57
CA SER A 34 -15.40 -10.95 10.23
C SER A 34 -15.43 -12.33 9.57
N ARG A 35 -16.19 -13.30 10.10
CA ARG A 35 -16.30 -14.63 9.50
C ARG A 35 -16.90 -14.59 8.09
N THR A 36 -17.95 -13.80 7.91
CA THR A 36 -18.64 -13.64 6.62
C THR A 36 -17.74 -12.95 5.61
N PHE A 37 -17.02 -11.89 6.02
CA PHE A 37 -16.08 -11.19 5.16
C PHE A 37 -14.93 -12.10 4.74
N THR A 38 -14.40 -12.92 5.65
CA THR A 38 -13.36 -13.90 5.31
C THR A 38 -13.87 -14.93 4.29
N ALA A 39 -15.05 -15.52 4.54
CA ALA A 39 -15.58 -16.58 3.69
C ALA A 39 -16.00 -16.07 2.29
N ASN A 40 -16.65 -14.92 2.22
CA ASN A 40 -17.29 -14.43 1.00
C ASN A 40 -16.46 -13.40 0.23
N CYS A 41 -15.36 -12.90 0.80
CA CYS A 41 -14.48 -11.94 0.14
C CYS A 41 -13.02 -12.39 0.21
N VAL A 42 -12.44 -12.46 1.42
CA VAL A 42 -10.98 -12.62 1.58
C VAL A 42 -10.45 -13.90 0.95
N ASN A 43 -11.11 -15.04 1.19
CA ASN A 43 -10.64 -16.34 0.68
C ASN A 43 -10.63 -16.41 -0.85
N GLY A 44 -11.42 -15.58 -1.52
CA GLY A 44 -11.50 -15.51 -2.99
C GLY A 44 -10.64 -14.44 -3.63
N ILE A 45 -9.88 -13.65 -2.85
CA ILE A 45 -9.07 -12.56 -3.41
C ILE A 45 -7.99 -13.15 -4.34
N GLN A 46 -8.01 -12.71 -5.59
CA GLN A 46 -6.99 -13.01 -6.58
C GLN A 46 -6.36 -11.71 -7.09
N ALA A 47 -5.03 -11.71 -7.21
CA ALA A 47 -4.30 -10.60 -7.77
C ALA A 47 -4.48 -10.56 -9.29
N ASN A 48 -4.90 -9.42 -9.84
CA ASN A 48 -4.80 -9.16 -11.28
C ASN A 48 -3.33 -8.86 -11.61
N ARG A 49 -2.57 -9.92 -11.87
CA ARG A 49 -1.11 -9.86 -12.08
C ARG A 49 -0.73 -9.03 -13.30
N GLU A 50 -1.52 -9.08 -14.36
CA GLU A 50 -1.27 -8.30 -15.59
C GLU A 50 -1.35 -6.80 -15.30
N ASN A 51 -2.42 -6.36 -14.63
CA ASN A 51 -2.57 -4.96 -14.27
C ASN A 51 -1.52 -4.49 -13.27
N ILE A 52 -1.17 -5.32 -12.28
CA ILE A 52 -0.11 -5.02 -11.31
C ILE A 52 1.23 -4.86 -12.03
N ALA A 53 1.58 -5.78 -12.93
CA ALA A 53 2.82 -5.71 -13.70
C ALA A 53 2.88 -4.47 -14.59
N LYS A 54 1.75 -4.13 -15.24
CA LYS A 54 1.64 -2.91 -16.04
C LYS A 54 1.93 -1.65 -15.20
N ILE A 55 1.22 -1.48 -14.09
CA ILE A 55 1.41 -0.32 -13.20
C ILE A 55 2.84 -0.26 -12.65
N MET A 56 3.42 -1.40 -12.29
CA MET A 56 4.79 -1.48 -11.81
C MET A 56 5.78 -0.98 -12.86
N ASN A 57 5.65 -1.40 -14.12
CA ASN A 57 6.53 -1.02 -15.21
C ASN A 57 6.36 0.45 -15.64
N GLU A 58 5.15 0.99 -15.51
CA GLU A 58 4.85 2.41 -15.80
C GLU A 58 5.22 3.35 -14.65
N SER A 59 5.52 2.82 -13.45
CA SER A 59 5.76 3.63 -12.26
C SER A 59 7.07 4.40 -12.33
N LEU A 60 6.97 5.71 -12.09
CA LEU A 60 8.13 6.60 -11.98
C LEU A 60 8.88 6.44 -10.65
N MET A 61 8.33 5.67 -9.69
CA MET A 61 8.93 5.48 -8.37
C MET A 61 10.16 4.59 -8.38
N LEU A 62 10.33 3.76 -9.42
CA LEU A 62 11.50 2.89 -9.58
C LEU A 62 12.80 3.66 -9.85
N VAL A 63 12.70 4.97 -10.13
CA VAL A 63 13.82 5.85 -10.44
C VAL A 63 14.87 5.91 -9.32
N THR A 64 14.48 5.64 -8.07
CA THR A 64 15.40 5.65 -6.92
C THR A 64 16.47 4.58 -7.00
N ALA A 65 16.21 3.48 -7.71
CA ALA A 65 17.21 2.45 -8.02
C ALA A 65 18.38 3.00 -8.86
N LEU A 66 18.17 4.09 -9.59
CA LEU A 66 19.21 4.72 -10.41
C LEU A 66 20.15 5.60 -9.60
N ASN A 67 19.75 6.07 -8.40
CA ASN A 67 20.54 7.02 -7.61
C ASN A 67 21.99 6.56 -7.35
N PRO A 68 22.29 5.30 -6.99
CA PRO A 68 23.67 4.85 -6.77
C PRO A 68 24.53 4.80 -8.05
N HIS A 69 23.91 4.74 -9.23
CA HIS A 69 24.60 4.55 -10.50
C HIS A 69 24.83 5.85 -11.25
N ILE A 70 23.84 6.74 -11.26
CA ILE A 70 23.88 7.99 -12.04
C ILE A 70 23.75 9.26 -11.19
N GLY A 71 23.54 9.12 -9.88
CA GLY A 71 23.33 10.22 -8.95
C GLY A 71 21.89 10.74 -8.93
N TYR A 72 21.53 11.40 -7.83
CA TYR A 72 20.18 11.89 -7.57
C TYR A 72 19.68 12.87 -8.64
N ASP A 73 20.50 13.85 -9.06
CA ASP A 73 20.04 14.90 -9.98
C ASP A 73 19.67 14.35 -11.36
N LYS A 74 20.46 13.39 -11.88
CA LYS A 74 20.17 12.74 -13.17
C LYS A 74 18.92 11.87 -13.07
N ALA A 75 18.79 11.09 -12.00
CA ALA A 75 17.61 10.27 -11.72
C ALA A 75 16.34 11.14 -11.61
N ALA A 76 16.39 12.22 -10.82
CA ALA A 76 15.28 13.15 -10.68
C ALA A 76 14.90 13.82 -12.02
N LYS A 77 15.88 14.12 -12.87
CA LYS A 77 15.63 14.65 -14.22
C LYS A 77 14.93 13.63 -15.11
N ILE A 78 15.32 12.35 -15.09
CA ILE A 78 14.62 11.28 -15.84
C ILE A 78 13.14 11.22 -15.42
N ALA A 79 12.86 11.15 -14.11
CA ALA A 79 11.48 11.06 -13.62
C ALA A 79 10.63 12.28 -13.98
N LYS A 80 11.18 13.50 -13.85
CA LYS A 80 10.46 14.74 -14.22
C LYS A 80 10.15 14.79 -15.71
N THR A 81 11.10 14.40 -16.56
CA THR A 81 10.90 14.38 -18.00
C THR A 81 9.88 13.31 -18.40
N ALA A 82 9.99 12.10 -17.84
CA ALA A 82 9.04 11.01 -18.07
C ALA A 82 7.61 11.40 -17.69
N HIS A 83 7.43 12.05 -16.53
CA HIS A 83 6.14 12.57 -16.11
C HIS A 83 5.58 13.63 -17.07
N LYS A 84 6.44 14.56 -17.52
CA LYS A 84 6.04 15.63 -18.44
C LYS A 84 5.66 15.10 -19.82
N ASN A 85 6.39 14.10 -20.31
CA ASN A 85 6.22 13.56 -21.66
C ASN A 85 5.20 12.41 -21.72
N GLY A 86 4.80 11.86 -20.58
CA GLY A 86 3.92 10.68 -20.52
C GLY A 86 4.62 9.40 -20.98
N THR A 87 5.95 9.33 -20.85
CA THR A 87 6.82 8.23 -21.29
C THR A 87 7.33 7.44 -20.08
N THR A 88 7.94 6.28 -20.35
CA THR A 88 8.51 5.43 -19.29
C THR A 88 9.88 5.94 -18.81
N LEU A 89 10.28 5.52 -17.60
CA LEU A 89 11.62 5.80 -17.09
C LEU A 89 12.72 5.27 -18.02
N LYS A 90 12.50 4.09 -18.61
CA LYS A 90 13.46 3.43 -19.49
C LYS A 90 13.67 4.23 -20.77
N GLU A 91 12.59 4.65 -21.42
CA GLU A 91 12.64 5.47 -22.63
C GLU A 91 13.38 6.77 -22.37
N GLU A 92 13.04 7.50 -21.31
CA GLU A 92 13.70 8.78 -21.01
C GLU A 92 15.14 8.63 -20.55
N ALA A 93 15.48 7.57 -19.82
CA ALA A 93 16.85 7.30 -19.41
C ALA A 93 17.78 7.07 -20.62
N ILE A 94 17.26 6.40 -21.66
CA ILE A 94 17.96 6.16 -22.93
C ILE A 94 17.97 7.44 -23.77
N ASN A 95 16.85 8.14 -23.92
CA ASN A 95 16.74 9.39 -24.69
C ASN A 95 17.67 10.49 -24.17
N LEU A 96 17.81 10.60 -22.84
CA LEU A 96 18.71 11.55 -22.20
C LEU A 96 20.18 11.09 -22.24
N GLY A 97 20.45 9.87 -22.71
CA GLY A 97 21.80 9.30 -22.81
C GLY A 97 22.46 9.04 -21.46
N TYR A 98 21.68 8.86 -20.39
CA TYR A 98 22.21 8.66 -19.04
C TYR A 98 22.62 7.22 -18.75
N LEU A 99 22.04 6.27 -19.48
CA LEU A 99 22.35 4.84 -19.38
C LEU A 99 21.84 4.09 -20.62
N THR A 100 22.33 2.86 -20.81
CA THR A 100 21.86 1.96 -21.87
C THR A 100 20.65 1.15 -21.43
N GLU A 101 19.91 0.58 -22.38
CA GLU A 101 18.82 -0.36 -22.09
C GLU A 101 19.28 -1.51 -21.17
N GLN A 102 20.47 -2.05 -21.42
CA GLN A 102 21.00 -3.15 -20.62
C GLN A 102 21.27 -2.72 -19.17
N GLN A 103 21.88 -1.54 -18.98
CA GLN A 103 22.08 -0.97 -17.65
C GLN A 103 20.76 -0.71 -16.92
N PHE A 104 19.72 -0.25 -17.62
CA PHE A 104 18.40 -0.06 -17.01
C PHE A 104 17.84 -1.39 -16.49
N ASN A 105 17.86 -2.43 -17.33
CA ASN A 105 17.33 -3.74 -16.97
C ASN A 105 18.13 -4.39 -15.82
N ASP A 106 19.45 -4.15 -15.74
CA ASP A 106 20.31 -4.69 -14.69
C ASP A 106 20.13 -3.96 -13.34
N TRP A 107 19.91 -2.64 -13.37
CA TRP A 107 19.85 -1.82 -12.16
C TRP A 107 18.43 -1.67 -11.60
N VAL A 108 17.43 -1.58 -12.47
CA VAL A 108 16.03 -1.38 -12.07
C VAL A 108 15.35 -2.73 -11.94
N ARG A 109 15.50 -3.34 -10.76
CA ARG A 109 14.94 -4.66 -10.43
C ARG A 109 13.93 -4.55 -9.28
N PRO A 110 12.62 -4.40 -9.57
CA PRO A 110 11.59 -4.23 -8.54
C PRO A 110 11.59 -5.32 -7.45
N GLU A 111 11.93 -6.55 -7.82
CA GLU A 111 12.06 -7.68 -6.91
C GLU A 111 13.19 -7.54 -5.87
N GLN A 112 14.15 -6.63 -6.11
CA GLN A 112 15.23 -6.29 -5.19
C GLN A 112 14.95 -5.01 -4.38
N MET A 113 13.78 -4.38 -4.55
CA MET A 113 13.41 -3.09 -3.93
C MET A 113 12.36 -3.24 -2.82
N LEU A 114 12.22 -4.44 -2.26
CA LEU A 114 11.14 -4.78 -1.30
C LEU A 114 11.52 -4.60 0.18
N GLY A 115 12.76 -4.22 0.48
CA GLY A 115 13.27 -4.03 1.84
C GLY A 115 14.76 -3.72 1.87
N PRO A 116 15.34 -3.44 3.05
CA PRO A 116 16.79 -3.29 3.20
C PRO A 116 17.51 -4.60 2.84
N LYS A 117 18.73 -4.47 2.32
CA LYS A 117 19.66 -5.60 2.14
C LYS A 117 20.28 -6.01 3.47
#